data_AF-A0A5C7L042-F1
#
_entry.id   AF-A0A5C7L042-F1
#
_cell.length_a   1.000
_cell.length_b   1.000
_cell.length_c   1.000
_cell.angle_alpha   90.00
_cell.angle_beta   90.00
_cell.angle_gamma   90.00
#
_symmetry.space_group_name_H-M   'P 1'
#
loop_
_entity.id
_entity.type
_entity.pdbx_description
1 polymer ?
#
loop_
_entity_poly.entity_id
_entity_poly.type
_entity_poly.pdbx_seq_one_letter_code
_entity_poly.pdbx_strand_id
1 'polypeptide(L)'
;TSQEPKLADNTYPCYMQLQDELSFTRVGTLNFIENRADGATGTIRVRAQFDNRDNVLTGGLFVRIRIPKQLQPYKAIVIPEQAIITDQTAKSVLVVNADKKAERRPITIGPQKGELRVVLSGLQPGETIILDGIQKVRTNESVELKSGWEAAEATFYERAKAAQPSLSSAPASTDLPAATEAAPASTATTPN
;
A
#
# COMPACT_ATOMS: atom_id res chain seq x y z
N THR A 1 18.84 31.42 6.11
CA THR A 1 17.85 31.55 5.01
C THR A 1 17.31 30.18 4.66
N SER A 2 16.36 29.66 5.44
CA SER A 2 15.62 28.43 5.09
C SER A 2 14.45 28.83 4.23
N GLN A 3 14.52 28.56 2.92
CA GLN A 3 13.35 28.57 2.07
C GLN A 3 12.49 27.37 2.45
N GLU A 4 11.33 27.62 3.05
CA GLU A 4 10.25 26.64 3.19
C GLU A 4 9.62 26.44 1.80
N PRO A 5 9.79 25.27 1.15
CA PRO A 5 9.09 25.02 -0.10
C PRO A 5 7.59 24.90 0.19
N LYS A 6 6.82 25.91 -0.23
CA LYS A 6 5.36 25.85 -0.27
C LYS A 6 4.96 24.66 -1.14
N LEU A 7 4.30 23.68 -0.53
CA LEU A 7 3.56 22.66 -1.26
C LEU A 7 2.51 23.41 -2.09
N ALA A 8 2.62 23.36 -3.42
CA ALA A 8 1.58 23.86 -4.32
C ALA A 8 0.23 23.30 -3.88
N ASP A 9 -0.80 24.14 -3.86
CA ASP A 9 -2.15 24.01 -3.26
C ASP A 9 -2.86 22.66 -3.50
N ASN A 10 -2.29 21.57 -3.01
CA ASN A 10 -2.82 20.22 -3.10
C ASN A 10 -2.90 19.70 -1.68
N THR A 11 -4.02 20.02 -1.04
CA THR A 11 -4.43 19.54 0.28
C THR A 11 -4.59 18.01 0.21
N TYR A 12 -3.56 17.26 0.62
CA TYR A 12 -3.68 15.80 0.72
C TYR A 12 -4.41 15.44 2.02
N PRO A 13 -5.60 14.82 1.99
CA PRO A 13 -6.24 14.36 3.20
C PRO A 13 -5.38 13.25 3.80
N CYS A 14 -5.16 13.29 5.09
CA CYS A 14 -4.50 12.22 5.81
C CYS A 14 -5.40 11.70 6.92
N TYR A 15 -5.28 10.41 7.21
CA TYR A 15 -6.09 9.75 8.21
C TYR A 15 -5.19 9.29 9.34
N MET A 16 -5.58 9.55 10.58
CA MET A 16 -4.80 9.21 11.77
C MET A 16 -5.51 8.18 12.62
N GLN A 17 -4.71 7.31 13.21
CA GLN A 17 -5.08 6.30 14.19
C GLN A 17 -4.17 6.45 15.42
N LEU A 18 -4.76 6.57 16.61
CA LEU A 18 -4.04 6.48 17.88
C LEU A 18 -3.71 5.02 18.24
N GLN A 19 -2.84 4.82 19.24
CA GLN A 19 -2.47 3.48 19.69
C GLN A 19 -3.63 2.69 20.33
N ASP A 20 -4.62 3.36 20.91
CA ASP A 20 -5.80 2.74 21.52
C ASP A 20 -6.95 2.53 20.52
N GLU A 21 -6.93 3.23 19.39
CA GLU A 21 -7.96 3.15 18.35
C GLU A 21 -7.67 2.00 17.37
N LEU A 22 -8.71 1.26 16.97
CA LEU A 22 -8.60 0.18 15.97
C LEU A 22 -8.78 0.66 14.52
N SER A 23 -9.26 1.89 14.33
CA SER A 23 -9.59 2.45 13.02
C SER A 23 -9.02 3.86 12.84
N PHE A 24 -8.90 4.28 11.58
CA PHE A 24 -8.47 5.63 11.19
C PHE A 24 -9.65 6.58 11.24
N THR A 25 -9.98 7.06 12.44
CA THR A 25 -11.19 7.85 12.68
C THR A 25 -10.97 9.35 12.47
N ARG A 26 -9.73 9.84 12.68
CA ARG A 26 -9.43 11.27 12.58
C ARG A 26 -8.92 11.64 11.19
N VAL A 27 -9.52 12.65 10.59
CA VAL A 27 -9.11 13.21 9.29
C VAL A 27 -8.33 14.50 9.53
N GLY A 28 -7.23 14.65 8.81
CA GLY A 28 -6.42 15.86 8.80
C GLY A 28 -5.93 16.18 7.41
N THR A 29 -5.08 17.18 7.34
CA THR A 29 -4.53 17.71 6.10
C THR A 29 -3.01 17.68 6.15
N LEU A 30 -2.40 17.13 5.11
CA LEU A 30 -0.96 17.26 4.90
C LEU A 30 -0.63 18.69 4.47
N ASN A 31 0.21 19.38 5.25
CA ASN A 31 0.60 20.76 4.95
C ASN A 31 2.04 20.87 4.42
N PHE A 32 2.91 19.90 4.70
CA PHE A 32 4.30 19.95 4.26
C PHE A 32 4.88 18.57 4.01
N ILE A 33 5.58 18.43 2.89
CA ILE A 33 6.44 17.28 2.57
C ILE A 33 7.82 17.86 2.26
N GLU A 34 8.84 17.39 2.97
CA GLU A 34 10.21 17.79 2.68
C GLU A 34 10.67 17.19 1.35
N ASN A 35 11.20 18.01 0.45
CA ASN A 35 11.70 17.54 -0.86
C ASN A 35 13.08 16.85 -0.76
N ARG A 36 13.73 16.88 0.41
CA ARG A 36 15.00 16.21 0.67
C ARG A 36 14.78 15.07 1.64
N ALA A 37 15.21 13.88 1.23
CA ALA A 37 15.36 12.76 2.14
C ALA A 37 16.66 12.96 2.95
N ASP A 38 16.62 12.60 4.22
CA ASP A 38 17.80 12.50 5.04
C ASP A 38 18.69 11.34 4.53
N GLY A 39 19.90 11.65 4.07
CA GLY A 39 20.78 10.67 3.43
C GLY A 39 21.34 9.60 4.36
N ALA A 40 21.31 9.83 5.68
CA ALA A 40 21.81 8.86 6.66
C ALA A 40 20.75 7.81 7.02
N THR A 41 19.47 8.19 7.03
CA THR A 41 18.36 7.34 7.46
C THR A 41 17.40 6.94 6.34
N GLY A 42 17.49 7.60 5.18
CA GLY A 42 16.55 7.41 4.06
C GLY A 42 15.14 7.91 4.35
N THR A 43 14.98 8.78 5.36
CA THR A 43 13.65 9.23 5.84
C THR A 43 13.29 10.59 5.24
N ILE A 44 12.02 10.79 4.91
CA ILE A 44 11.47 12.09 4.51
C ILE A 44 10.60 12.62 5.65
N ARG A 45 10.77 13.90 6.01
CA ARG A 45 9.92 14.53 7.02
C ARG A 45 8.65 15.08 6.38
N VAL A 46 7.54 14.83 7.06
CA VAL A 46 6.22 15.23 6.61
C VAL A 46 5.48 15.83 7.81
N ARG A 47 4.73 16.91 7.58
CA ARG A 47 3.89 17.54 8.59
C ARG A 47 2.42 17.51 8.13
N ALA A 48 1.56 17.20 9.08
CA ALA A 48 0.11 17.17 8.92
C ALA A 48 -0.53 17.98 10.05
N GLN A 49 -1.71 18.53 9.76
CA GLN A 49 -2.53 19.28 10.69
C GLN A 49 -3.83 18.52 10.95
N PHE A 50 -4.15 18.33 12.22
CA PHE A 50 -5.36 17.67 12.69
C PHE A 50 -6.07 18.56 13.70
N ASP A 51 -7.40 18.59 13.66
CA ASP A 51 -8.19 19.27 14.68
C ASP A 51 -8.17 18.46 15.99
N ASN A 52 -7.80 19.11 17.08
CA ASN A 52 -7.73 18.52 18.43
C ASN A 52 -8.87 19.05 19.33
N ARG A 53 -10.13 18.91 18.89
CA ARG A 53 -11.28 19.45 19.65
C ARG A 53 -11.46 18.79 21.02
N ASP A 54 -11.04 17.54 21.13
CA ASP A 54 -11.18 16.72 22.33
C ASP A 54 -9.97 16.82 23.29
N ASN A 55 -8.93 17.59 22.92
CA ASN A 55 -7.67 17.75 23.68
C ASN A 55 -6.90 16.44 23.97
N VAL A 56 -7.16 15.37 23.22
CA VAL A 56 -6.51 14.07 23.41
C VAL A 56 -5.10 14.05 22.81
N LEU A 57 -4.83 14.85 21.78
CA LEU A 57 -3.53 14.88 21.10
C LEU A 57 -2.52 15.69 21.92
N THR A 58 -1.73 14.98 22.73
CA THR A 58 -0.64 15.55 23.52
C THR A 58 0.72 15.28 22.86
N GLY A 59 1.68 16.18 23.06
CA GLY A 59 3.05 15.97 22.59
C GLY A 59 3.67 14.71 23.21
N GLY A 60 4.39 13.93 22.40
CA GLY A 60 5.03 12.67 22.82
C GLY A 60 4.26 11.40 22.48
N LEU A 61 3.03 11.52 21.94
CA LEU A 61 2.28 10.36 21.45
C LEU A 61 2.82 9.83 20.12
N PHE A 62 2.80 8.50 19.98
CA PHE A 62 3.01 7.83 18.69
C PHE A 62 1.67 7.61 18.02
N VAL A 63 1.59 7.98 16.74
CA VAL A 63 0.38 7.83 15.93
C VAL A 63 0.70 7.15 14.60
N ARG A 64 -0.29 6.48 14.02
CA ARG A 64 -0.17 5.94 12.67
C ARG A 64 -0.95 6.83 11.72
N ILE A 65 -0.29 7.29 10.65
CA ILE A 65 -0.91 8.12 9.62
C ILE A 65 -0.97 7.34 8.31
N ARG A 66 -2.14 7.33 7.69
CA ARG A 66 -2.34 6.87 6.32
C ARG A 66 -2.54 8.07 5.41
N ILE A 67 -1.70 8.16 4.39
CA ILE A 67 -1.78 9.18 3.36
C ILE A 67 -2.18 8.48 2.06
N PRO A 68 -3.31 8.84 1.44
CA PRO A 68 -3.72 8.30 0.15
C PRO A 68 -2.75 8.83 -0.91
N LYS A 69 -2.18 7.91 -1.69
CA LYS A 69 -1.27 8.23 -2.79
C LYS A 69 -1.97 8.95 -3.96
N GLN A 70 -3.28 8.78 -4.11
CA GLN A 70 -4.11 9.46 -5.10
C GLN A 70 -5.37 9.99 -4.41
N LEU A 71 -5.74 11.24 -4.72
CA LEU A 71 -6.93 11.88 -4.17
C LEU A 71 -8.21 11.53 -4.93
N GLN A 72 -8.09 11.22 -6.23
CA GLN A 72 -9.24 11.01 -7.10
C GLN A 72 -9.43 9.52 -7.40
N PRO A 73 -10.68 9.02 -7.33
CA PRO A 73 -11.00 7.69 -7.83
C PRO A 73 -10.72 7.68 -9.32
N TYR A 74 -9.81 6.81 -9.74
CA TYR A 74 -9.61 6.51 -11.16
C TYR A 74 -10.24 5.16 -11.45
N LYS A 75 -10.91 5.09 -12.60
CA LYS A 75 -11.35 3.81 -13.15
C LYS A 75 -10.11 3.08 -13.62
N ALA A 76 -9.97 1.83 -13.22
CA ALA A 76 -8.90 1.00 -13.70
C ALA A 76 -9.43 -0.41 -13.97
N ILE A 77 -8.80 -1.05 -14.96
CA ILE A 77 -9.09 -2.42 -15.31
C ILE A 77 -8.39 -3.30 -14.28
N VAL A 78 -9.12 -4.24 -13.69
CA VAL A 78 -8.57 -5.19 -12.72
C VAL A 78 -8.57 -6.58 -13.30
N ILE A 79 -7.46 -7.28 -13.10
CA ILE A 79 -7.23 -8.62 -13.63
C ILE A 79 -6.74 -9.54 -12.51
N PRO A 80 -7.13 -10.82 -12.45
CA PRO A 80 -6.50 -11.78 -11.56
C PRO A 80 -5.01 -11.90 -11.84
N GLU A 81 -4.21 -12.02 -10.79
CA GLU A 81 -2.75 -12.09 -10.92
C GLU A 81 -2.28 -13.29 -11.77
N GLN A 82 -3.02 -14.40 -11.73
CA GLN A 82 -2.75 -15.61 -12.51
C GLN A 82 -2.79 -15.40 -14.03
N ALA A 83 -3.50 -14.39 -14.53
CA ALA A 83 -3.55 -14.07 -15.97
C ALA A 83 -2.27 -13.39 -16.51
N ILE A 84 -1.36 -12.99 -15.61
CA ILE A 84 -0.19 -12.17 -15.96
C ILE A 84 0.98 -13.07 -16.33
N ILE A 85 1.42 -12.93 -17.58
CA ILE A 85 2.64 -13.54 -18.09
C ILE A 85 3.80 -12.60 -17.82
N THR A 86 4.71 -13.05 -16.96
CA THR A 86 6.00 -12.39 -16.75
C THR A 86 7.03 -12.99 -17.67
N ASP A 87 7.67 -12.16 -18.49
CA ASP A 87 8.75 -12.56 -19.38
C ASP A 87 9.96 -11.65 -19.15
N GLN A 88 10.95 -12.20 -18.47
CA GLN A 88 12.08 -11.44 -17.91
C GLN A 88 11.57 -10.25 -17.08
N THR A 89 11.58 -9.05 -17.65
CA THR A 89 11.10 -7.81 -17.02
C THR A 89 9.73 -7.36 -17.56
N ALA A 90 9.32 -7.84 -18.74
CA ALA A 90 8.08 -7.44 -19.38
C ALA A 90 6.87 -8.18 -18.80
N LYS A 91 5.77 -7.46 -18.60
CA LYS A 91 4.47 -8.04 -18.21
C LYS A 91 3.55 -8.03 -19.43
N SER A 92 2.86 -9.13 -19.65
CA SER A 92 1.96 -9.30 -20.78
C SER A 92 0.78 -10.19 -20.40
N VAL A 93 -0.29 -10.10 -21.17
CA VAL A 93 -1.52 -10.87 -20.99
C VAL A 93 -1.94 -11.43 -22.35
N LEU A 94 -2.60 -12.59 -22.35
CA LEU A 94 -3.24 -13.15 -23.54
C LEU A 94 -4.70 -12.71 -23.61
N VAL A 95 -5.03 -11.95 -24.65
CA VAL A 95 -6.38 -11.48 -24.96
C VAL A 95 -6.96 -12.32 -26.10
N VAL A 96 -8.25 -12.62 -26.04
CA VAL A 96 -8.97 -13.33 -27.10
C VAL A 96 -9.69 -12.32 -27.98
N ASN A 97 -9.31 -12.24 -29.25
CA ASN A 97 -9.97 -11.38 -30.25
C ASN A 97 -11.30 -11.98 -30.73
N ALA A 98 -12.08 -11.19 -31.47
CA ALA A 98 -13.38 -11.62 -32.03
C ALA A 98 -13.28 -12.92 -32.87
N ASP A 99 -12.14 -13.16 -33.52
CA ASP A 99 -11.83 -14.38 -34.27
C ASP A 99 -11.47 -15.61 -33.39
N LYS A 100 -11.67 -15.53 -32.07
CA LYS A 100 -11.27 -16.55 -31.07
C LYS A 100 -9.78 -16.91 -31.09
N LYS A 101 -8.93 -15.96 -31.50
CA LYS A 101 -7.47 -16.12 -31.51
C LYS A 101 -6.86 -15.45 -30.30
N ALA A 102 -5.88 -16.13 -29.70
CA ALA A 102 -5.10 -15.58 -28.61
C ALA A 102 -4.00 -14.63 -29.12
N GLU A 103 -4.05 -13.37 -28.70
CA GLU A 103 -3.06 -12.33 -28.97
C GLU A 103 -2.33 -11.97 -27.67
N ARG A 104 -1.00 -11.87 -27.73
CA ARG A 104 -0.20 -11.46 -26.58
C ARG A 104 -0.04 -9.95 -26.57
N ARG A 105 -0.52 -9.29 -25.51
CA ARG A 105 -0.47 -7.84 -25.35
C ARG A 105 0.42 -7.43 -24.18
N PRO A 106 1.40 -6.53 -24.37
CA PRO A 106 2.17 -5.99 -23.25
C PRO A 106 1.29 -5.08 -22.41
N ILE A 107 1.43 -5.15 -21.08
CA ILE A 107 0.62 -4.38 -20.14
C ILE A 107 1.48 -3.66 -19.11
N THR A 108 1.00 -2.52 -18.65
CA THR A 108 1.58 -1.84 -17.48
C THR A 108 0.74 -2.16 -16.27
N ILE A 109 1.32 -2.87 -15.31
CA ILE A 109 0.66 -3.22 -14.05
C ILE A 109 0.80 -2.10 -13.02
N GLY A 110 -0.22 -1.99 -12.17
CA GLY A 110 -0.30 -1.07 -11.05
C GLY A 110 -0.32 -1.81 -9.71
N PRO A 111 -0.85 -1.16 -8.65
CA PRO A 111 -0.92 -1.73 -7.33
C PRO A 111 -1.79 -3.00 -7.30
N GLN A 112 -1.48 -3.90 -6.37
CA GLN A 112 -2.24 -5.13 -6.12
C GLN A 112 -3.27 -4.91 -5.02
N LYS A 113 -4.44 -5.54 -5.17
CA LYS A 113 -5.52 -5.56 -4.19
C LYS A 113 -6.01 -6.99 -4.00
N GLY A 114 -5.45 -7.68 -3.00
CA GLY A 114 -5.72 -9.10 -2.78
C GLY A 114 -5.23 -9.93 -3.97
N GLU A 115 -6.09 -10.77 -4.54
CA GLU A 115 -5.79 -11.62 -5.71
C GLU A 115 -5.95 -10.88 -7.06
N LEU A 116 -6.36 -9.61 -7.02
CA LEU A 116 -6.56 -8.77 -8.19
C LEU A 116 -5.39 -7.80 -8.36
N ARG A 117 -4.97 -7.61 -9.60
CA ARG A 117 -3.95 -6.66 -10.03
C ARG A 117 -4.60 -5.56 -10.87
N VAL A 118 -4.26 -4.31 -10.57
CA VAL A 118 -4.68 -3.17 -11.40
C VAL A 118 -3.81 -3.13 -12.67
N VAL A 119 -4.43 -2.89 -13.82
CA VAL A 119 -3.76 -2.60 -15.09
C VAL A 119 -3.92 -1.12 -15.38
N LEU A 120 -2.79 -0.42 -15.52
CA LEU A 120 -2.74 1.02 -15.82
C LEU A 120 -2.86 1.30 -17.31
N SER A 121 -2.36 0.40 -18.15
CA SER A 121 -2.41 0.53 -19.62
C SER A 121 -2.23 -0.82 -20.30
N GLY A 122 -2.77 -0.95 -21.51
CA GLY A 122 -2.61 -2.11 -22.39
C GLY A 122 -3.81 -3.05 -22.48
N LEU A 123 -4.90 -2.79 -21.73
CA LEU A 123 -6.18 -3.48 -21.87
C LEU A 123 -7.31 -2.47 -22.07
N GLN A 124 -8.37 -2.90 -22.73
CA GLN A 124 -9.64 -2.18 -22.82
C GLN A 124 -10.72 -2.86 -21.97
N PRO A 125 -11.71 -2.08 -21.48
CA PRO A 125 -12.85 -2.67 -20.76
C PRO A 125 -13.64 -3.57 -21.69
N GLY A 126 -14.07 -4.73 -21.19
CA GLY A 126 -14.83 -5.70 -21.98
C GLY A 126 -13.98 -6.71 -22.75
N GLU A 127 -12.65 -6.63 -22.69
CA GLU A 127 -11.79 -7.62 -23.32
C GLU A 127 -11.83 -8.96 -22.56
N THR A 128 -11.93 -10.05 -23.32
CA THR A 128 -11.90 -11.42 -22.78
C THR A 128 -10.46 -11.90 -22.71
N ILE A 129 -10.02 -12.34 -21.54
CA ILE A 129 -8.61 -12.73 -21.36
C ILE A 129 -8.47 -14.10 -20.69
N ILE A 130 -7.35 -14.76 -20.96
CA ILE A 130 -7.14 -16.15 -20.60
C ILE A 130 -6.58 -16.26 -19.17
N LEU A 131 -7.26 -16.98 -18.27
CA LEU A 131 -6.78 -17.28 -16.90
C LEU A 131 -5.90 -18.52 -16.88
N ASP A 132 -6.46 -19.62 -17.38
CA ASP A 132 -5.90 -20.95 -17.29
C ASP A 132 -5.42 -21.43 -18.66
N GLY A 133 -4.35 -22.24 -18.66
CA GLY A 133 -3.81 -22.80 -19.89
C GLY A 133 -2.85 -21.87 -20.64
N ILE A 134 -2.36 -20.80 -20.01
CA ILE A 134 -1.35 -19.88 -20.56
C ILE A 134 -0.10 -20.63 -21.10
N GLN A 135 0.30 -21.72 -20.45
CA GLN A 135 1.43 -22.56 -20.90
C GLN A 135 1.09 -23.49 -22.07
N LYS A 136 -0.19 -23.80 -22.27
CA LYS A 136 -0.68 -24.70 -23.33
C LYS A 136 -1.06 -23.95 -24.61
N VAL A 137 -1.54 -22.71 -24.48
CA VAL A 137 -1.98 -21.88 -25.61
C VAL A 137 -0.78 -21.26 -26.29
N ARG A 138 -0.56 -21.58 -27.57
CA ARG A 138 0.43 -20.88 -28.41
C ARG A 138 -0.23 -19.67 -29.08
N THR A 139 0.54 -18.59 -29.29
CA THR A 139 0.09 -17.41 -30.05
C THR A 139 -0.50 -17.83 -31.41
N ASN A 140 -1.67 -17.31 -31.79
CA ASN A 140 -2.48 -17.69 -32.97
C ASN A 140 -3.29 -19.01 -32.89
N GLU A 141 -3.37 -19.67 -31.74
CA GLU A 141 -4.21 -20.86 -31.56
C GLU A 141 -5.67 -20.49 -31.25
N SER A 142 -6.62 -21.32 -31.72
CA SER A 142 -8.05 -21.16 -31.43
C SER A 142 -8.34 -21.70 -30.04
N VAL A 143 -8.89 -20.86 -29.16
CA VAL A 143 -9.13 -21.21 -27.75
C VAL A 143 -10.62 -21.42 -27.49
N GLU A 144 -10.94 -22.50 -26.79
CA GLU A 144 -12.31 -22.80 -26.36
C GLU A 144 -12.61 -22.06 -25.04
N LEU A 145 -13.53 -21.09 -25.12
CA LEU A 145 -13.90 -20.23 -24.01
C LEU A 145 -14.77 -21.00 -23.00
N LYS A 146 -14.15 -21.49 -21.92
CA LYS A 146 -14.89 -21.90 -20.72
C LYS A 146 -15.11 -20.68 -19.84
N SER A 147 -16.34 -20.13 -19.86
CA SER A 147 -16.83 -19.08 -18.95
C SER A 147 -15.74 -18.10 -18.52
N GLY A 148 -15.38 -17.22 -19.46
CA GLY A 148 -14.31 -16.24 -19.29
C GLY A 148 -14.74 -15.13 -18.36
N TRP A 149 -13.84 -14.78 -17.45
CA TRP A 149 -13.93 -13.53 -16.74
C TRP A 149 -13.64 -12.39 -17.74
N GLU A 150 -14.41 -11.32 -17.64
CA GLU A 150 -14.26 -10.14 -18.47
C GLU A 150 -13.43 -9.11 -17.70
N ALA A 151 -12.52 -8.42 -18.39
CA ALA A 151 -11.77 -7.31 -17.83
C ALA A 151 -12.72 -6.18 -17.43
N ALA A 152 -13.19 -6.24 -16.18
CA ALA A 152 -14.19 -5.33 -15.66
C ALA A 152 -13.53 -4.04 -15.14
N GLU A 153 -14.17 -2.91 -15.42
CA GLU A 153 -13.82 -1.64 -14.78
C GLU A 153 -14.19 -1.72 -13.29
N ALA A 154 -13.21 -1.59 -12.40
CA ALA A 154 -13.47 -1.45 -10.98
C ALA A 154 -13.16 -0.01 -10.53
N THR A 155 -14.09 0.60 -9.81
CA THR A 155 -13.84 1.87 -9.11
C THR A 155 -13.09 1.55 -7.82
N PHE A 156 -11.87 2.07 -7.66
CA PHE A 156 -10.93 1.58 -6.65
C PHE A 156 -11.18 2.07 -5.20
N TYR A 157 -12.38 2.52 -4.82
CA TYR A 157 -12.66 3.04 -3.46
C TYR A 157 -13.79 2.39 -2.65
N GLU A 158 -14.33 1.23 -3.03
CA GLU A 158 -15.30 0.50 -2.18
C GLU A 158 -14.62 -0.43 -1.15
N ARG A 159 -13.72 0.09 -0.31
CA ARG A 159 -13.25 -0.60 0.93
C ARG A 159 -12.80 0.32 2.06
N ALA A 160 -13.29 1.56 2.13
CA ALA A 160 -13.16 2.33 3.37
C ALA A 160 -14.07 1.81 4.50
N LYS A 161 -14.99 0.86 4.25
CA LYS A 161 -15.99 0.42 5.24
C LYS A 161 -15.98 -1.07 5.66
N ALA A 162 -15.20 -1.97 5.05
CA ALA A 162 -15.40 -3.42 5.29
C ALA A 162 -14.14 -4.31 5.28
N ALA A 163 -13.04 -3.90 5.92
CA ALA A 163 -11.93 -4.82 6.20
C ALA A 163 -11.39 -4.60 7.60
N GLN A 164 -12.15 -5.08 8.59
CA GLN A 164 -11.60 -5.45 9.88
C GLN A 164 -10.61 -6.60 9.64
N PRO A 165 -9.32 -6.50 10.03
CA PRO A 165 -8.52 -7.70 10.19
C PRO A 165 -9.06 -8.43 11.43
N SER A 166 -9.70 -9.58 11.19
CA SER A 166 -9.96 -10.58 12.23
C SER A 166 -8.64 -11.00 12.87
N LEU A 167 -8.64 -10.96 14.19
CA LEU A 167 -7.59 -11.40 15.10
C LEU A 167 -7.10 -12.82 14.77
N SER A 168 -5.79 -13.03 14.72
CA SER A 168 -5.19 -14.30 15.15
C SER A 168 -4.00 -14.01 16.05
N SER A 169 -4.26 -14.24 17.34
CA SER A 169 -3.37 -14.76 18.38
C SER A 169 -2.10 -13.97 18.74
N ALA A 170 -2.25 -13.11 19.75
CA ALA A 170 -1.35 -13.12 20.90
C ALA A 170 -1.48 -14.45 21.67
N PRO A 171 -0.50 -14.80 22.51
CA PRO A 171 -0.79 -14.65 23.93
C PRO A 171 0.25 -13.80 24.66
N ALA A 172 -0.28 -12.91 25.51
CA ALA A 172 0.37 -12.40 26.71
C ALA A 172 0.49 -13.57 27.74
N SER A 173 1.33 -13.60 28.77
CA SER A 173 1.91 -12.56 29.64
C SER A 173 3.04 -13.16 30.50
N THR A 174 3.78 -12.27 31.19
CA THR A 174 4.40 -12.45 32.54
C THR A 174 5.78 -13.15 32.56
N ASP A 175 6.86 -12.55 33.09
CA ASP A 175 7.01 -12.03 34.46
C ASP A 175 8.13 -10.97 34.60
N LEU A 176 7.93 -10.04 35.54
CA LEU A 176 8.88 -9.04 36.03
C LEU A 176 9.11 -9.34 37.53
N PRO A 177 10.33 -9.23 38.05
CA PRO A 177 10.51 -8.40 39.25
C PRO A 177 11.74 -7.48 39.12
N ALA A 178 11.63 -6.17 39.34
CA ALA A 178 11.55 -5.47 40.63
C ALA A 178 12.85 -5.53 41.47
N ALA A 179 13.62 -4.43 41.36
CA ALA A 179 14.49 -3.73 42.33
C ALA A 179 15.16 -4.46 43.51
N THR A 180 16.45 -4.14 43.79
CA THR A 180 16.95 -3.52 45.06
C THR A 180 18.49 -3.57 45.19
N GLU A 181 19.10 -2.38 45.22
CA GLU A 181 20.14 -1.88 46.18
C GLU A 181 21.49 -2.60 46.40
N ALA A 182 22.61 -1.88 46.21
CA ALA A 182 23.62 -1.53 47.23
C ALA A 182 25.06 -1.37 46.67
N ALA A 183 25.61 -0.15 46.79
CA ALA A 183 27.06 0.14 46.89
C ALA A 183 27.58 -0.31 48.29
N PRO A 184 28.89 -0.38 48.65
CA PRO A 184 29.95 0.59 48.30
C PRO A 184 31.41 0.05 48.13
N ALA A 185 32.26 0.98 47.65
CA ALA A 185 33.70 1.22 47.96
C ALA A 185 34.75 0.08 47.87
N SER A 186 35.85 0.29 47.12
CA SER A 186 37.13 0.79 47.69
C SER A 186 38.32 0.65 46.70
N THR A 187 38.98 1.80 46.46
CA THR A 187 40.44 2.05 46.35
C THR A 187 41.35 1.31 45.33
N ALA A 188 41.89 2.14 44.41
CA ALA A 188 43.32 2.52 44.28
C ALA A 188 44.29 1.79 43.31
N THR A 189 45.03 2.65 42.59
CA THR A 189 46.46 2.57 42.24
C THR A 189 46.88 2.15 40.81
N THR A 190 47.60 3.11 40.21
CA THR A 190 48.37 3.25 38.96
C THR A 190 49.61 2.32 38.87
N PRO A 191 50.50 2.45 37.86
CA PRO A 191 50.57 1.77 36.56
C PRO A 191 51.77 0.80 36.43
N ASN A 192 52.00 0.27 35.22
CA ASN A 192 53.34 0.03 34.67
C ASN A 192 53.37 0.40 33.18
#